data_AF-A0A315TBB7-F1
#
_entry.id   AF-A0A315TBB7-F1
#
_cell.length_a   1.000
_cell.length_b   1.000
_cell.length_c   1.000
_cell.angle_alpha   90.00
_cell.angle_beta   90.00
_cell.angle_gamma   90.00
#
_symmetry.space_group_name_H-M   'P 1'
#
loop_
_entity.id
_entity.type
_entity.pdbx_description
1 polymer ?
#
loop_
_entity_poly.entity_id
_entity_poly.type
_entity_poly.pdbx_seq_one_letter_code
_entity_poly.pdbx_strand_id
1 'polypeptide(L)'
;MLKIVPDPPFTPDASHYLEDTLVEATEYLLCGLAVAHQSVTTLPKSPATVMTLSMIHEMEAVLALLESAIAQVQLKRPRQGHTLH
;
A
#
# COMPACT_ATOMS: atom_id res chain seq x y z
N MET A 1 9.97 31.15 -34.80
CA MET A 1 9.70 31.51 -33.39
C MET A 1 8.83 30.42 -32.81
N LEU A 2 9.38 29.58 -31.94
CA LEU A 2 8.59 28.57 -31.23
C LEU A 2 7.88 29.29 -30.08
N LYS A 3 6.55 29.39 -30.14
CA LYS A 3 5.77 29.82 -28.97
C LYS A 3 6.06 28.82 -27.86
N ILE A 4 6.57 29.30 -26.73
CA ILE A 4 6.67 28.51 -25.51
C ILE A 4 5.23 28.20 -25.12
N VAL A 5 4.80 26.98 -25.42
CA VAL A 5 3.53 26.46 -24.96
C VAL A 5 3.79 25.96 -23.55
N PRO A 6 3.07 26.45 -22.53
CA PRO A 6 3.20 25.92 -21.19
C PRO A 6 2.83 24.43 -21.22
N ASP A 7 3.62 23.62 -20.53
CA ASP A 7 3.33 22.19 -20.39
C ASP A 7 1.89 22.01 -19.90
N PRO A 8 1.16 21.01 -20.44
CA PRO A 8 -0.21 20.78 -20.03
C PRO A 8 -0.26 20.55 -18.51
N PRO A 9 -1.30 21.06 -17.82
CA PRO A 9 -1.42 20.92 -16.38
C PRO A 9 -1.35 19.43 -16.04
N PHE A 10 -0.50 19.09 -15.06
CA PHE A 10 -0.32 17.74 -14.57
C PHE A 10 -1.67 17.23 -14.08
N THR A 11 -2.37 16.46 -14.92
CA THR A 11 -3.58 15.77 -14.49
C THR A 11 -3.13 14.74 -13.48
N PRO A 12 -3.70 14.69 -12.26
CA PRO A 12 -3.35 13.65 -11.31
C PRO A 12 -3.70 12.31 -11.96
N ASP A 13 -2.68 11.57 -12.39
CA ASP A 13 -2.87 10.26 -13.00
C ASP A 13 -3.54 9.37 -11.96
N ALA A 14 -4.67 8.75 -12.32
CA ALA A 14 -5.42 7.86 -11.44
C ALA A 14 -4.55 6.75 -10.81
N SER A 15 -3.43 6.41 -11.46
CA SER A 15 -2.40 5.51 -10.96
C SER A 15 -1.69 6.02 -9.69
N HIS A 16 -1.43 7.32 -9.56
CA HIS A 16 -0.82 7.90 -8.36
C HIS A 16 -1.77 7.82 -7.16
N TYR A 17 -3.04 8.18 -7.35
CA TYR A 17 -4.04 8.09 -6.29
C TYR A 17 -4.27 6.65 -5.81
N LEU A 18 -4.24 5.69 -6.73
CA LEU A 18 -4.34 4.27 -6.39
C LEU A 18 -3.13 3.78 -5.58
N GLU A 19 -1.92 4.16 -5.97
CA GLU A 19 -0.71 3.82 -5.23
C GLU A 19 -0.72 4.39 -3.81
N ASP A 20 -1.04 5.67 -3.67
CA ASP A 20 -1.15 6.32 -2.37
C ASP A 20 -2.18 5.61 -1.48
N THR A 21 -3.33 5.22 -2.04
CA THR A 21 -4.36 4.45 -1.33
C THR A 21 -3.85 3.07 -0.89
N LEU A 22 -3.07 2.38 -1.72
CA LEU A 22 -2.50 1.06 -1.38
C LEU A 22 -1.42 1.17 -0.30
N VAL A 23 -0.61 2.24 -0.34
CA VAL A 23 0.38 2.56 0.69
C VAL A 23 -0.33 2.86 2.01
N GLU A 24 -1.35 3.71 2.00
CA GLU A 24 -2.13 4.03 3.20
C GLU A 24 -2.83 2.78 3.78
N ALA A 25 -3.40 1.92 2.93
CA ALA A 25 -3.97 0.64 3.35
C ALA A 25 -2.93 -0.27 4.04
N THR A 26 -1.70 -0.26 3.54
CA THR A 26 -0.57 -1.00 4.14
C THR A 26 -0.24 -0.48 5.53
N GLU A 27 -0.21 0.85 5.72
CA GLU A 27 0.04 1.48 7.02
C GLU A 27 -1.04 1.12 8.07
N TYR A 28 -2.32 1.19 7.68
CA TYR A 28 -3.41 0.77 8.57
C TYR A 28 -3.32 -0.71 8.94
N LEU A 29 -2.97 -1.57 7.98
CA LEU A 29 -2.84 -3.00 8.22
C LEU A 29 -1.69 -3.32 9.18
N LEU A 30 -0.54 -2.64 9.03
CA LEU A 30 0.60 -2.76 9.94
C LEU A 30 0.24 -2.32 11.36
N CYS A 31 -0.52 -1.23 11.49
CA CYS A 31 -1.05 -0.79 12.80
C CYS A 31 -1.96 -1.86 13.41
N GLY A 32 -2.89 -2.41 12.62
CA GLY A 32 -3.77 -3.49 13.06
C GLY A 32 -3.01 -4.75 13.50
N LEU A 33 -2.00 -5.16 12.72
CA LEU A 33 -1.11 -6.28 13.06
C LEU A 33 -0.39 -6.05 14.38
N ALA A 34 0.16 -4.85 14.60
CA ALA A 34 0.84 -4.51 15.85
C ALA A 34 -0.09 -4.67 17.06
N VAL A 35 -1.34 -4.19 16.95
CA VAL A 35 -2.35 -4.35 18.02
C VAL A 35 -2.72 -5.82 18.22
N ALA A 36 -2.91 -6.58 17.13
CA ALA A 36 -3.23 -7.99 17.20
C ALA A 36 -2.10 -8.80 17.87
N HIS A 37 -0.84 -8.60 17.46
CA HIS A 37 0.32 -9.21 18.10
C HIS A 37 0.41 -8.85 19.58
N GLN A 38 0.23 -7.57 19.93
CA GLN A 38 0.24 -7.12 21.32
C GLN A 38 -0.89 -7.77 22.14
N SER A 39 -2.06 -7.98 21.55
CA SER A 39 -3.17 -8.66 22.24
C SER A 39 -2.85 -10.13 22.53
N VAL A 40 -2.18 -10.82 21.60
CA VAL A 40 -1.79 -12.23 21.79
C VAL A 40 -0.72 -12.39 22.87
N THR A 41 0.20 -11.41 23.00
CA THR A 41 1.26 -11.44 24.02
C THR A 41 0.77 -11.07 25.41
N THR A 42 -0.29 -10.26 25.51
CA THR A 42 -0.79 -9.74 26.79
C THR A 42 -1.97 -10.52 27.37
N LEU A 43 -2.81 -11.14 26.54
CA LEU A 43 -3.96 -11.90 27.01
C LEU A 43 -3.60 -13.36 27.34
N PRO A 44 -4.30 -13.99 28.29
CA PRO A 44 -4.15 -15.42 28.54
C PRO A 44 -4.50 -16.24 27.29
N LYS A 45 -3.94 -17.45 27.18
CA LYS A 45 -4.31 -18.38 26.12
C LYS A 45 -5.79 -18.73 26.24
N SER A 46 -6.57 -18.32 25.24
CA SER A 46 -8.01 -18.56 25.14
C SER A 46 -8.38 -18.89 23.69
N PRO A 47 -9.58 -19.46 23.41
CA PRO A 47 -10.04 -19.64 22.05
C PRO A 47 -10.03 -18.35 21.22
N ALA A 48 -10.31 -17.20 21.85
CA ALA A 48 -10.24 -15.89 21.19
C ALA A 48 -8.80 -15.54 20.77
N THR A 49 -7.80 -15.86 21.60
CA THR A 49 -6.38 -15.67 21.28
C THR A 49 -5.93 -16.54 20.10
N VAL A 50 -6.46 -17.77 20.00
CA VAL A 50 -6.21 -18.66 18.85
C VAL A 50 -6.84 -18.10 17.58
N MET A 51 -8.09 -17.60 17.65
CA MET A 51 -8.72 -16.90 16.52
C MET A 51 -7.93 -15.65 16.10
N THR A 52 -7.38 -14.92 17.07
CA THR A 52 -6.54 -13.73 16.80
C THR A 52 -5.24 -14.12 16.08
N LEU A 53 -4.60 -15.22 16.45
CA LEU A 53 -3.44 -15.76 15.72
C LEU A 53 -3.78 -16.12 14.27
N SER A 54 -4.96 -16.69 14.03
CA SER A 54 -5.43 -16.94 12.66
C SER A 54 -5.65 -15.63 11.91
N MET A 55 -6.26 -14.62 12.55
CA MET A 55 -6.46 -13.30 11.96
C MET A 55 -5.14 -12.63 11.60
N ILE A 56 -4.12 -12.71 12.46
CA ILE A 56 -2.76 -12.21 12.18
C ILE A 56 -2.23 -12.84 10.89
N HIS A 57 -2.33 -14.16 10.74
CA HIS A 57 -1.85 -14.86 9.54
C HIS A 57 -2.56 -14.40 8.26
N GLU A 58 -3.89 -14.23 8.31
CA GLU A 58 -4.64 -13.70 7.17
C GLU A 58 -4.25 -12.25 6.85
N MET A 59 -4.00 -11.42 7.87
CA MET A 59 -3.53 -10.04 7.69
C MET A 59 -2.12 -9.99 7.07
N GLU A 60 -1.21 -10.88 7.44
CA GLU A 60 0.10 -11.01 6.79
C GLU A 60 -0.03 -11.41 5.31
N ALA A 61 -0.96 -12.31 4.98
CA ALA A 61 -1.24 -12.67 3.60
C ALA A 61 -1.79 -11.47 2.79
N VAL A 62 -2.68 -10.67 3.39
CA VAL A 62 -3.17 -9.42 2.77
C VAL A 62 -2.03 -8.43 2.55
N LEU A 63 -1.10 -8.31 3.50
CA LEU A 63 0.07 -7.43 3.36
C LEU A 63 0.91 -7.81 2.14
N ALA A 64 1.19 -9.10 1.96
CA ALA A 64 1.92 -9.59 0.78
C ALA A 64 1.19 -9.29 -0.54
N LEU A 65 -0.15 -9.36 -0.54
CA LEU A 65 -0.96 -8.97 -1.70
C LEU A 65 -0.90 -7.46 -1.98
N LEU A 66 -0.91 -6.63 -0.94
CA LEU A 66 -0.77 -5.16 -1.07
C LEU A 66 0.60 -4.78 -1.62
N GLU A 67 1.68 -5.38 -1.11
CA GLU A 67 3.04 -5.17 -1.62
C GLU A 67 3.13 -5.55 -3.11
N SER A 68 2.52 -6.67 -3.50
CA SER A 68 2.43 -7.08 -4.91
C SER A 68 1.61 -6.09 -5.74
N ALA A 69 0.48 -5.60 -5.23
CA ALA A 69 -0.36 -4.64 -5.91
C ALA A 69 0.37 -3.31 -6.14
N ILE A 70 1.09 -2.80 -5.13
CA ILE A 70 1.93 -1.61 -5.25
C ILE A 70 2.99 -1.82 -6.33
N ALA A 71 3.71 -2.94 -6.32
CA ALA A 71 4.72 -3.26 -7.33
C ALA A 71 4.14 -3.29 -8.76
N GLN A 72 2.91 -3.79 -8.93
CA GLN A 72 2.22 -3.80 -10.22
C GLN A 72 1.79 -2.41 -10.69
N VAL A 73 1.34 -1.54 -9.78
CA VAL A 73 0.99 -0.15 -10.12
C VAL A 73 2.24 0.61 -10.55
N GLN A 74 3.36 0.43 -9.84
CA GLN A 74 4.65 1.03 -10.18
C GLN A 74 5.18 0.56 -11.54
N LEU A 75 4.99 -0.73 -11.87
CA LEU A 75 5.39 -1.27 -13.18
C LEU A 75 4.56 -0.69 -14.34
N LYS A 76 3.26 -0.44 -14.11
CA LYS A 76 2.34 0.12 -15.09
C LYS A 76 2.51 1.63 -15.28
N ARG A 77 3.17 2.31 -14.35
CA ARG A 77 3.52 3.73 -14.49
C ARG A 77 4.42 3.86 -15.72
N PRO A 78 3.99 4.59 -16.78
CA PRO A 78 4.92 4.96 -17.83
C PRO A 78 6.08 5.65 -17.15
N ARG A 79 7.32 5.20 -17.39
CA ARG A 79 8.48 6.01 -17.04
C ARG A 79 8.25 7.33 -17.73
N GLN A 80 7.82 8.37 -16.99
CA GLN A 80 7.93 9.73 -17.47
C GLN A 80 9.41 9.85 -17.83
N GLY A 81 9.66 9.80 -19.13
CA GLY A 81 11.00 9.89 -19.65
C GLY A 81 11.53 11.16 -19.07
N HIS A 82 12.64 11.07 -18.32
CA HIS A 82 13.55 12.19 -18.27
C HIS A 82 14.02 12.38 -19.71
N THR A 83 13.21 13.05 -20.52
CA THR A 83 13.65 13.59 -21.80
C THR A 83 14.49 14.79 -21.40
N LEU A 84 15.72 14.50 -20.97
CA LEU A 84 16.80 15.47 -20.91
C LEU A 84 17.04 15.90 -22.36
N HIS A 85 16.42 17.01 -22.73
CA HIS A 85 16.76 17.79 -23.91
C HIS A 85 17.71 18.92 -23.49
#